data_AF-A0A536UWB3-F1
#
_entry.id   AF-A0A536UWB3-F1
#
_cell.length_a   1.000
_cell.length_b   1.000
_cell.length_c   1.000
_cell.angle_alpha   90.00
_cell.angle_beta   90.00
_cell.angle_gamma   90.00
#
_symmetry.space_group_name_H-M   'P 1'
#
loop_
_entity.id
_entity.type
_entity.pdbx_description
1 polymer ?
#
loop_
_entity_poly.entity_id
_entity_poly.type
_entity_poly.pdbx_seq_one_letter_code
_entity_poly.pdbx_strand_id
1 'polypeptide(L)'
;MQAAPPGEPDPAAFARGVADAGELALSQALFGVRARVVTGALAPEAAAAYVSGLLIGAEWQDLAPGPVPSGSLRIIGEPALARLHARCAAQLGLAAEVLDVQAVQQAAWRALLEQGVQR
;
A
#
# COMPACT_ATOMS: atom_id res chain seq x y z
N MET A 1 25.94 -3.68 -2.96
CA MET A 1 24.67 -3.14 -2.41
C MET A 1 24.34 -1.88 -3.18
N GLN A 2 23.34 -1.91 -4.06
CA GLN A 2 22.97 -0.76 -4.88
C GLN A 2 22.01 0.12 -4.07
N ALA A 3 22.34 1.40 -3.89
CA ALA A 3 21.48 2.36 -3.21
C ALA A 3 20.24 2.64 -4.07
N ALA A 4 19.06 2.69 -3.43
CA ALA A 4 17.81 3.04 -4.09
C ALA A 4 17.88 4.46 -4.69
N PRO A 5 17.24 4.72 -5.84
CA PRO A 5 17.18 6.05 -6.43
C PRO A 5 16.51 7.06 -5.47
N PRO A 6 16.90 8.35 -5.52
CA PRO A 6 16.32 9.37 -4.64
C PRO A 6 14.80 9.47 -4.88
N GLY A 7 14.03 9.35 -3.80
CA GLY A 7 12.56 9.45 -3.81
C GLY A 7 11.82 8.11 -3.68
N GLU A 8 12.51 6.97 -3.68
CA GLU A 8 11.88 5.68 -3.42
C GLU A 8 12.06 5.26 -1.95
N PRO A 9 10.97 4.97 -1.21
CA PRO A 9 11.07 4.54 0.18
C PRO A 9 11.87 3.24 0.28
N ASP A 10 12.67 3.11 1.35
CA ASP A 10 13.44 1.90 1.67
C ASP A 10 12.53 0.65 1.59
N PRO A 11 12.74 -0.23 0.59
CA PRO A 11 11.86 -1.37 0.36
C PRO A 11 11.84 -2.37 1.53
N ALA A 12 12.97 -2.54 2.22
CA ALA A 12 13.08 -3.49 3.32
C ALA A 12 12.38 -2.95 4.58
N ALA A 13 12.52 -1.64 4.85
CA ALA A 13 11.81 -0.99 5.94
C ALA A 13 10.30 -1.00 5.71
N PHE A 14 9.86 -0.72 4.47
CA PHE A 14 8.45 -0.83 4.08
C PHE A 14 7.90 -2.25 4.30
N ALA A 15 8.59 -3.26 3.77
CA ALA A 15 8.16 -4.65 3.91
C ALA A 15 8.08 -5.10 5.38
N ARG A 16 9.05 -4.67 6.21
CA ARG A 16 9.01 -4.91 7.65
C ARG A 16 7.80 -4.22 8.31
N GLY A 17 7.47 -3.00 7.90
CA GLY A 17 6.27 -2.30 8.37
C GLY A 17 4.97 -3.04 8.00
N VAL A 18 4.88 -3.58 6.78
CA VAL A 18 3.73 -4.39 6.35
C VAL A 18 3.62 -5.69 7.15
N ALA A 19 4.74 -6.34 7.44
CA ALA A 19 4.76 -7.57 8.24
C ALA A 19 4.37 -7.33 9.70
N ASP A 20 4.84 -6.23 10.30
CA ASP A 20 4.53 -5.85 11.68
C ASP A 20 3.12 -5.23 11.82
N ALA A 21 2.40 -5.00 10.72
CA ALA A 21 1.03 -4.49 10.78
C ALA A 21 0.10 -5.49 11.50
N GLY A 22 -0.91 -4.97 12.20
CA GLY A 22 -1.93 -5.72 12.95
C GLY A 22 -1.48 -6.68 14.06
N GLU A 23 -0.17 -6.81 14.31
CA GLU A 23 0.37 -7.43 15.53
C GLU A 23 -0.05 -6.66 16.80
N LEU A 24 -0.26 -5.34 16.67
CA LEU A 24 -0.72 -4.43 17.71
C LEU A 24 -1.81 -3.50 17.13
N ALA A 25 -2.56 -2.85 18.02
CA ALA A 25 -3.40 -1.72 17.61
C ALA A 25 -2.55 -0.66 16.89
N LEU A 26 -3.03 -0.13 15.76
CA LEU A 26 -2.25 0.77 14.89
C LEU A 26 -1.65 1.97 15.66
N SER A 27 -2.40 2.56 16.58
CA SER A 27 -1.92 3.67 17.42
C SER A 27 -0.70 3.28 18.28
N GLN A 28 -0.68 2.07 18.83
CA GLN A 28 0.47 1.55 19.59
C GLN A 28 1.66 1.26 18.67
N ALA A 29 1.41 0.65 17.51
CA ALA A 29 2.44 0.35 16.52
C ALA A 29 3.15 1.63 16.04
N LEU A 30 2.37 2.69 15.72
CA LEU A 30 2.90 3.99 15.30
C LEU A 30 3.71 4.67 16.40
N PHE A 31 3.25 4.65 17.66
CA PHE A 31 4.02 5.19 18.78
C PHE A 31 5.35 4.44 18.97
N GLY A 32 5.34 3.12 18.79
CA GLY A 32 6.52 2.26 18.90
C GLY A 32 7.64 2.57 17.89
N VAL A 33 7.33 3.23 16.77
CA VAL A 33 8.33 3.60 15.74
C VAL A 33 9.42 4.48 16.33
N ARG A 34 9.04 5.51 17.10
CA ARG A 34 10.01 6.42 17.73
C ARG A 34 10.91 5.69 18.70
N ALA A 35 10.35 4.77 19.49
CA ALA A 35 11.11 3.94 20.42
C ALA A 35 12.14 3.09 19.66
N ARG A 36 11.76 2.44 18.55
CA ARG A 36 12.68 1.66 17.71
C ARG A 36 13.84 2.50 17.14
N VAL A 37 13.58 3.76 16.77
CA VAL A 37 14.65 4.66 16.32
C VAL A 37 15.59 5.03 17.47
N VAL A 38 15.05 5.39 18.64
CA VAL A 38 15.88 5.75 19.82
C VAL A 38 16.75 4.59 20.27
N THR A 39 16.23 3.36 20.24
CA THR A 39 16.96 2.16 20.68
C THR A 39 17.90 1.59 19.61
N GLY A 40 17.94 2.18 18.40
CA GLY A 40 18.76 1.70 17.29
C GLY A 40 18.19 0.47 16.56
N ALA A 41 16.96 0.03 16.89
CA ALA A 41 16.29 -1.09 16.23
C ALA A 41 15.70 -0.73 14.85
N LEU A 42 15.70 0.55 14.48
CA LEU A 42 15.31 1.10 13.19
C LEU A 42 16.17 2.33 12.87
N ALA A 43 16.73 2.42 11.67
CA ALA A 43 17.46 3.62 11.24
C ALA A 43 16.50 4.82 11.09
N PRO A 44 16.90 6.05 11.48
CA PRO A 44 16.06 7.24 11.33
C PRO A 44 15.53 7.45 9.90
N GLU A 45 16.37 7.19 8.90
CA GLU A 45 16.05 7.37 7.48
C GLU A 45 15.05 6.33 6.97
N ALA A 46 15.01 5.16 7.62
CA ALA A 46 14.08 4.07 7.32
C ALA A 46 12.70 4.26 7.96
N ALA A 47 12.57 5.18 8.92
CA ALA A 47 11.36 5.35 9.72
C ALA A 47 10.13 5.69 8.87
N ALA A 48 10.28 6.56 7.87
CA ALA A 48 9.18 6.95 6.99
C ALA A 48 8.66 5.77 6.15
N ALA A 49 9.57 4.97 5.58
CA ALA A 49 9.21 3.78 4.82
C ALA A 49 8.55 2.71 5.71
N TYR A 50 9.07 2.50 6.92
CA TYR A 50 8.48 1.59 7.90
C TYR A 50 7.06 2.03 8.34
N VAL A 51 6.85 3.31 8.63
CA VAL A 51 5.52 3.87 8.94
C VAL A 51 4.56 3.70 7.77
N SER A 52 5.01 3.98 6.54
CA SER A 52 4.20 3.76 5.34
C SER A 52 3.78 2.29 5.21
N GLY A 53 4.69 1.35 5.47
CA GLY A 53 4.41 -0.07 5.52
C GLY A 53 3.37 -0.44 6.59
N LEU A 54 3.50 0.10 7.80
CA LEU A 54 2.53 -0.12 8.88
C LEU A 54 1.12 0.38 8.52
N LEU A 55 1.01 1.58 7.96
CA LEU A 55 -0.28 2.19 7.62
C LEU A 55 -0.98 1.41 6.50
N ILE A 56 -0.28 1.13 5.41
CA ILE A 56 -0.83 0.37 4.29
C ILE A 56 -1.11 -1.07 4.74
N GLY A 57 -0.18 -1.72 5.43
CA GLY A 57 -0.37 -3.08 5.94
C GLY A 57 -1.62 -3.21 6.82
N ALA A 58 -1.86 -2.23 7.70
CA ALA A 58 -3.05 -2.23 8.56
C ALA A 58 -4.35 -2.15 7.74
N GLU A 59 -4.41 -1.28 6.73
CA GLU A 59 -5.54 -1.19 5.81
C GLU A 59 -5.82 -2.54 5.13
N TRP A 60 -4.79 -3.24 4.66
CA TRP A 60 -4.94 -4.54 4.01
C TRP A 60 -5.36 -5.66 4.96
N GLN A 61 -4.95 -5.61 6.23
CA GLN A 61 -5.40 -6.57 7.23
C GLN A 61 -6.86 -6.40 7.62
N ASP A 62 -7.35 -5.16 7.64
CA ASP A 62 -8.78 -4.89 7.85
C ASP A 62 -9.66 -5.40 6.69
N LEU A 63 -9.09 -5.58 5.49
CA LEU A 63 -9.77 -6.14 4.32
C LEU A 63 -9.80 -7.69 4.30
N ALA A 64 -8.87 -8.33 5.00
CA ALA A 64 -8.72 -9.80 5.05
C ALA A 64 -9.91 -10.61 5.62
N PRO A 65 -10.80 -10.09 6.50
CA PRO A 65 -11.94 -10.87 7.01
C PRO A 65 -13.12 -10.98 6.04
N GLY A 66 -13.09 -10.28 4.89
CA GLY A 66 -14.13 -10.40 3.86
C GLY A 66 -13.93 -11.63 2.96
N PRO A 67 -14.98 -12.15 2.31
CA PRO A 67 -14.79 -13.14 1.24
C PRO A 67 -13.91 -12.52 0.17
N VAL A 68 -12.65 -12.98 0.08
CA VAL A 68 -11.74 -12.57 -1.00
C VAL A 68 -12.44 -12.96 -2.29
N PRO A 69 -12.84 -11.98 -3.14
CA PRO A 69 -13.51 -12.29 -4.39
C PRO A 69 -12.64 -13.27 -5.17
N SER A 70 -13.23 -14.30 -5.76
CA SER A 70 -12.49 -15.22 -6.63
C SER A 70 -11.98 -14.43 -7.85
N GLY A 71 -10.79 -13.84 -7.75
CA GLY A 71 -10.23 -12.95 -8.76
C GLY A 71 -9.07 -12.08 -8.24
N SER A 72 -8.38 -11.43 -9.16
CA SER A 72 -7.34 -10.44 -8.85
C SER A 72 -7.98 -9.14 -8.38
N LEU A 73 -7.43 -8.54 -7.32
CA LEU A 73 -7.78 -7.18 -6.90
C LEU A 73 -7.29 -6.18 -7.95
N ARG A 74 -8.03 -5.08 -8.14
CA ARG A 74 -7.64 -3.99 -9.05
C ARG A 74 -7.27 -2.78 -8.22
N ILE A 75 -6.05 -2.31 -8.39
CA ILE A 75 -5.50 -1.13 -7.74
C ILE A 75 -5.57 0.02 -8.74
N ILE A 76 -6.21 1.11 -8.35
CA ILE A 76 -6.38 2.31 -9.18
C ILE A 76 -5.95 3.49 -8.33
N GLY A 77 -4.94 4.23 -8.76
CA GLY A 77 -4.43 5.34 -7.97
C GLY A 77 -3.20 5.99 -8.60
N GLU A 78 -2.63 6.96 -7.89
CA GLU A 78 -1.37 7.58 -8.27
C GLU A 78 -0.28 6.49 -8.40
N PRO A 79 0.57 6.51 -9.45
CA PRO A 79 1.49 5.42 -9.74
C PRO A 79 2.42 4.99 -8.59
N ALA A 80 2.98 5.91 -7.82
CA ALA A 80 3.85 5.56 -6.69
C ALA A 80 3.07 4.90 -5.56
N LEU A 81 1.90 5.43 -5.19
CA LEU A 81 1.05 4.83 -4.17
C LEU A 81 0.52 3.46 -4.62
N ALA A 82 0.07 3.33 -5.87
CA ALA A 82 -0.42 2.08 -6.43
C ALA A 82 0.65 0.97 -6.38
N ARG A 83 1.93 1.31 -6.61
CA ARG A 83 3.05 0.37 -6.45
C ARG A 83 3.24 -0.09 -5.00
N LEU A 84 3.03 0.79 -4.01
CA LEU A 84 3.11 0.40 -2.59
C LEU A 84 1.99 -0.58 -2.22
N HIS A 85 0.77 -0.34 -2.68
CA HIS A 85 -0.35 -1.27 -2.48
C HIS A 85 -0.11 -2.61 -3.20
N ALA A 86 0.46 -2.59 -4.42
CA ALA A 86 0.80 -3.82 -5.14
C ALA A 86 1.89 -4.63 -4.41
N ARG A 87 2.89 -3.96 -3.82
CA ARG A 87 3.91 -4.60 -2.96
C ARG A 87 3.28 -5.23 -1.72
N CYS A 88 2.37 -4.52 -1.06
CA CYS A 88 1.63 -5.03 0.09
C CYS A 88 0.79 -6.27 -0.27
N ALA A 89 0.03 -6.21 -1.37
CA ALA A 89 -0.74 -7.34 -1.88
C ALA A 89 0.14 -8.57 -2.14
N ALA A 90 1.27 -8.38 -2.83
CA ALA A 90 2.22 -9.45 -3.11
C ALA A 90 2.80 -10.06 -1.82
N GLN A 91 3.12 -9.23 -0.82
CA GLN A 91 3.62 -9.69 0.47
C GLN A 91 2.56 -10.51 1.25
N LEU A 92 1.28 -10.19 1.08
CA LEU A 92 0.16 -10.92 1.68
C LEU A 92 -0.31 -12.12 0.84
N GLY A 93 0.34 -12.41 -0.29
CA GLY A 93 -0.02 -13.52 -1.17
C GLY A 93 -1.31 -13.28 -1.99
N LEU A 94 -1.73 -12.03 -2.14
CA LEU A 94 -2.93 -11.64 -2.88
C LEU A 94 -2.55 -11.24 -4.31
N ALA A 95 -3.32 -11.75 -5.29
CA ALA A 95 -3.20 -11.31 -6.67
C ALA A 95 -3.77 -9.89 -6.82
N ALA A 96 -2.97 -8.97 -7.36
CA ALA A 96 -3.38 -7.61 -7.63
C ALA A 96 -2.87 -7.13 -9.00
N GLU A 97 -3.70 -6.35 -9.68
CA GLU A 97 -3.43 -5.71 -10.97
C GLU A 97 -3.49 -4.19 -10.77
N VAL A 98 -2.42 -3.48 -11.13
CA VAL A 98 -2.43 -2.01 -11.14
C VAL A 98 -2.96 -1.54 -12.48
N LEU A 99 -4.05 -0.79 -12.46
CA LEU A 99 -4.63 -0.16 -13.65
C LEU A 99 -4.09 1.26 -13.83
N ASP A 100 -3.92 1.66 -15.08
CA ASP A 100 -3.59 3.05 -15.39
C ASP A 100 -4.74 3.98 -15.01
N VAL A 101 -4.49 4.89 -14.08
CA VAL A 101 -5.51 5.77 -13.50
C VAL A 101 -6.13 6.69 -14.56
N GLN A 102 -5.35 7.14 -15.55
CA GLN A 102 -5.85 8.01 -16.60
C GLN A 102 -6.78 7.24 -17.56
N ALA A 103 -6.41 6.02 -17.95
CA ALA A 103 -7.23 5.16 -18.79
C ALA A 103 -8.54 4.78 -18.09
N VAL A 104 -8.50 4.44 -16.80
CA VAL A 104 -9.72 4.18 -15.99
C VAL A 104 -10.61 5.42 -15.98
N GLN A 105 -10.06 6.60 -15.69
CA GLN A 105 -10.80 7.86 -15.66
C GLN A 105 -11.47 8.15 -17.02
N GLN A 106 -10.74 7.99 -18.12
CA GLN A 106 -11.27 8.19 -19.49
C GLN A 106 -12.36 7.17 -19.85
N ALA A 107 -12.21 5.92 -19.43
CA ALA A 107 -13.23 4.88 -19.65
C ALA A 107 -14.51 5.21 -18.86
N ALA A 108 -14.37 5.64 -17.61
CA ALA A 108 -15.50 6.04 -16.76
C ALA A 108 -16.28 7.22 -17.37
N TRP A 109 -15.59 8.26 -17.87
CA TRP A 109 -16.25 9.39 -18.54
C TRP A 109 -17.00 8.97 -19.81
N ARG A 110 -16.40 8.12 -20.65
CA ARG A 110 -17.07 7.60 -21.85
C ARG A 110 -18.33 6.82 -21.50
N ALA A 111 -18.24 5.90 -20.54
CA ALA A 111 -19.39 5.11 -20.10
C ALA A 111 -20.53 6.00 -19.54
N LEU A 112 -20.19 7.05 -18.79
CA LEU A 112 -21.18 7.99 -18.27
C LEU A 112 -21.90 8.76 -19.40
N LEU A 113 -21.17 9.24 -20.40
CA LEU A 113 -21.74 9.96 -21.54
C LEU A 113 -22.65 9.06 -22.39
N GLU A 114 -22.23 7.81 -22.64
CA GLU A 114 -23.04 6.82 -23.38
C GLU A 114 -24.36 6.51 -22.66
N GLN A 115 -24.34 6.46 -21.33
CA GLN A 115 -25.55 6.28 -20.50
C GLN A 115 -26.43 7.54 -20.45
N GLY A 116 -25.84 8.73 -20.52
CA GLY A 116 -26.55 10.01 -20.52
C GLY A 116 -27.23 10.37 -21.85
N VAL A 117 -26.82 9.74 -22.96
CA VAL A 117 -27.45 9.90 -24.29
C VAL A 117 -28.70 9.02 -24.46
N GLN A 118 -28.93 8.06 -23.57
CA GLN A 118 -30.11 7.17 -23.60
C GLN A 118 -31.29 7.63 -22.71
N ARG A 119 -31.31 8.90 -22.27
CA ARG A 119 -32.45 9.49 -21.54
C ARG A 119 -33.10 10.62 -22.30
#